data_AF-A0A2V7ZLP8-F1
#
_entry.id   AF-A0A2V7ZLP8-F1
#
_cell.length_a   1.000
_cell.length_b   1.000
_cell.length_c   1.000
_cell.angle_alpha   90.00
_cell.angle_beta   90.00
_cell.angle_gamma   90.00
#
_symmetry.space_group_name_H-M   'P 1'
#
loop_
_entity.id
_entity.type
_entity.pdbx_description
1 polymer ?
#
loop_
_entity_poly.entity_id
_entity_poly.type
_entity_poly.pdbx_seq_one_letter_code
_entity_poly.pdbx_strand_id
1 'polypeptide(L)'
;MEDRAAYHVGTAGQQTVESSSGAHAGSTADAPRPSTGSADGRARPKAAQTVTGLTFPRFFTDAGPVRVDPFDEIEWELRHAVIGSERGDVVFEQRDVEVPKAWSQQATNIVVSKYFRGQIGTPERERSVKQLIGRVVTTITEWARAQKYFATDEDLQAFSDDLKHILVHQKAAFNSPVWFNCGFETHPQCSACFINSVQDTMDSILSLARTEGMLFKYGSGTGTNLSPVRS
;
A
#
# COMPACT_ATOMS: atom_id res chain seq x y z
N MET A 1 -33.57 -16.55 23.09
CA MET A 1 -33.76 -15.23 23.70
C MET A 1 -32.69 -15.11 24.76
N GLU A 2 -31.52 -14.61 24.37
CA GLU A 2 -30.43 -14.25 25.28
C GLU A 2 -29.56 -13.23 24.53
N ASP A 3 -29.58 -12.01 25.05
CA ASP A 3 -29.04 -10.79 24.47
C ASP A 3 -27.52 -10.84 24.35
N ARG A 4 -27.02 -10.72 23.11
CA ARG A 4 -25.63 -10.32 22.85
C ARG A 4 -25.60 -8.81 22.75
N ALA A 5 -25.11 -8.15 23.80
CA ALA A 5 -24.83 -6.73 23.79
C ALA A 5 -23.80 -6.41 22.69
N ALA A 6 -24.27 -5.75 21.64
CA ALA A 6 -23.44 -5.20 20.57
C ALA A 6 -22.65 -4.01 21.12
N TYR A 7 -21.33 -4.16 21.24
CA TYR A 7 -20.43 -3.06 21.53
C TYR A 7 -20.22 -2.24 20.27
N HIS A 8 -20.95 -1.12 20.13
CA HIS A 8 -20.71 -0.13 19.09
C HIS A 8 -19.42 0.64 19.39
N VAL A 9 -18.37 0.39 18.59
CA VAL A 9 -17.18 1.23 18.57
C VAL A 9 -17.52 2.49 17.78
N GLY A 10 -17.62 3.62 18.48
CA GLY A 10 -17.82 4.94 17.88
C GLY A 10 -16.70 5.27 16.90
N THR A 11 -17.10 5.80 15.74
CA THR A 11 -16.23 6.31 14.69
C THR A 11 -15.25 7.34 15.27
N ALA A 12 -13.96 7.00 15.23
CA ALA A 12 -12.90 7.97 15.51
C ALA A 12 -12.96 9.08 14.46
N GLY A 13 -13.17 10.31 14.94
CA GLY A 13 -13.20 11.50 14.09
C GLY A 13 -11.90 11.66 13.30
N GLN A 14 -12.04 12.19 12.08
CA GLN A 14 -10.94 12.65 11.25
C GLN A 14 -10.06 13.61 12.06
N GLN A 15 -8.83 13.21 12.37
CA GLN A 15 -7.78 14.16 12.74
C GLN A 15 -7.00 14.51 11.48
N THR A 16 -7.24 15.74 11.02
CA THR A 16 -6.47 16.45 10.01
C THR A 16 -5.04 16.69 10.52
N VAL A 17 -4.05 16.28 9.75
CA VAL A 17 -2.64 16.62 9.99
C VAL A 17 -2.45 18.07 9.52
N GLU A 18 -2.38 19.01 10.46
CA GLU A 18 -2.04 20.40 10.16
C GLU A 18 -0.51 20.54 9.97
N SER A 19 -0.09 20.78 8.73
CA SER A 19 1.25 21.26 8.42
C SER A 19 1.32 22.77 8.67
N SER A 20 2.14 23.19 9.64
CA SER A 20 2.36 24.61 9.93
C SER A 20 3.27 25.27 8.89
N SER A 21 2.71 26.19 8.09
CA SER A 21 3.49 27.19 7.37
C SER A 21 2.87 28.57 7.64
N GLY A 22 3.57 29.36 8.46
CA GLY A 22 3.23 30.76 8.69
C GLY A 22 3.93 31.66 7.67
N ALA A 23 3.17 32.52 6.98
CA ALA A 23 3.62 33.83 6.54
C ALA A 23 2.43 34.76 6.32
N HIS A 24 2.58 35.98 6.84
CA HIS A 24 1.57 37.03 7.00
C HIS A 24 1.04 37.64 5.70
N ALA A 25 -0.18 38.17 5.85
CA ALA A 25 -1.02 38.83 4.87
C ALA A 25 -0.56 40.23 4.46
N GLY A 26 -0.96 40.63 3.25
CA GLY A 26 -1.00 42.02 2.78
C GLY A 26 -2.01 42.15 1.64
N SER A 27 -3.17 42.74 1.95
CA SER A 27 -4.28 43.02 1.03
C SER A 27 -4.28 44.50 0.65
N THR A 28 -4.56 44.82 -0.62
CA THR A 28 -5.29 46.04 -1.03
C THR A 28 -5.95 45.86 -2.40
N ALA A 29 -7.02 46.64 -2.62
CA ALA A 29 -8.12 46.44 -3.55
C ALA A 29 -7.95 47.04 -4.96
N ASP A 30 -8.60 46.35 -5.90
CA ASP A 30 -9.50 46.75 -7.01
C ASP A 30 -9.54 48.21 -7.55
N ALA A 31 -9.43 48.33 -8.90
CA ALA A 31 -10.25 49.22 -9.75
C ALA A 31 -9.93 48.99 -11.28
N PRO A 32 -10.94 48.87 -12.19
CA PRO A 32 -10.72 48.59 -13.62
C PRO A 32 -11.03 49.79 -14.56
N ARG A 33 -10.32 49.89 -15.71
CA ARG A 33 -10.74 50.52 -17.01
C ARG A 33 -9.57 50.62 -18.01
N PRO A 34 -9.80 50.86 -19.31
CA PRO A 34 -10.77 50.29 -20.25
C PRO A 34 -10.08 49.55 -21.42
N SER A 35 -10.87 48.75 -22.14
CA SER A 35 -10.48 48.03 -23.35
C SER A 35 -10.25 48.94 -24.56
N THR A 36 -9.10 48.83 -25.20
CA THR A 36 -8.91 49.22 -26.61
C THR A 36 -8.57 47.98 -27.43
N GLY A 37 -9.48 47.63 -28.34
CA GLY A 37 -9.27 46.56 -29.28
C GLY A 37 -8.21 46.91 -30.32
N SER A 38 -7.41 45.92 -30.67
CA SER A 38 -6.84 45.82 -32.01
C SER A 38 -6.89 44.35 -32.41
N ALA A 39 -7.63 44.08 -33.47
CA ALA A 39 -7.75 42.77 -34.07
C ALA A 39 -6.46 42.49 -34.86
N ASP A 40 -5.69 41.51 -34.40
CA ASP A 40 -4.62 40.93 -35.20
C ASP A 40 -4.84 39.41 -35.29
N GLY A 41 -5.20 38.96 -36.49
CA GLY A 41 -5.69 37.63 -36.81
C GLY A 41 -4.59 36.58 -36.90
N ARG A 42 -3.80 36.40 -35.83
CA ARG A 42 -2.97 35.19 -35.67
C ARG A 42 -3.77 34.13 -34.93
N ALA A 43 -4.02 33.01 -35.59
CA ALA A 43 -4.57 31.82 -34.96
C ALA A 43 -3.72 31.50 -33.72
N ARG A 44 -4.31 31.63 -32.53
CA ARG A 44 -3.70 31.18 -31.29
C ARG A 44 -3.36 29.70 -31.47
N PRO A 45 -2.13 29.24 -31.20
CA PRO A 45 -1.89 27.80 -31.10
C PRO A 45 -2.92 27.26 -30.11
N LYS A 46 -3.66 26.22 -30.52
CA LYS A 46 -4.57 25.51 -29.61
C LYS A 46 -3.76 25.22 -28.35
N ALA A 47 -4.18 25.79 -27.23
CA ALA A 47 -3.55 25.52 -25.94
C ALA A 47 -3.48 23.99 -25.82
N ALA A 48 -2.26 23.46 -25.69
CA ALA A 48 -2.06 22.04 -25.44
C ALA A 48 -2.95 21.67 -24.25
N GLN A 49 -3.90 20.76 -24.45
CA GLN A 49 -4.73 20.28 -23.36
C GLN A 49 -3.78 19.78 -22.28
N THR A 50 -3.78 20.42 -21.12
CA THR A 50 -2.99 20.01 -19.98
C THR A 50 -3.58 18.69 -19.49
N VAL A 51 -2.98 17.59 -19.94
CA VAL A 51 -3.33 16.26 -19.43
C VAL A 51 -3.03 16.29 -17.93
N THR A 52 -4.06 16.06 -17.12
CA THR A 52 -3.93 16.07 -15.66
C THR A 52 -3.57 14.67 -15.21
N GLY A 53 -2.49 14.52 -14.44
CA GLY A 53 -1.99 13.22 -13.97
C GLY A 53 -0.56 12.94 -14.41
N LEU A 54 0.04 11.90 -13.83
CA LEU A 54 1.40 11.46 -14.12
C LEU A 54 1.43 10.65 -15.42
N THR A 55 2.33 10.99 -16.34
CA THR A 55 2.74 10.09 -17.42
C THR A 55 3.75 9.09 -16.87
N PHE A 56 3.69 7.82 -17.27
CA PHE A 56 4.53 6.74 -16.76
C PHE A 56 5.18 5.95 -17.90
N PRO A 57 6.46 6.22 -18.23
CA PRO A 57 7.17 5.43 -19.21
C PRO A 57 7.46 4.03 -18.67
N ARG A 58 7.22 2.99 -19.48
CA ARG A 58 7.64 1.63 -19.16
C ARG A 58 9.17 1.54 -19.16
N PHE A 59 9.71 0.88 -18.16
CA PHE A 59 11.15 0.65 -18.02
C PHE A 59 11.50 -0.84 -18.07
N PHE A 60 10.69 -1.68 -17.42
CA PHE A 60 10.96 -3.12 -17.35
C PHE A 60 10.12 -3.94 -18.31
N THR A 61 8.92 -3.47 -18.64
CA THR A 61 7.96 -4.21 -19.48
C THR A 61 7.85 -3.62 -20.87
N ASP A 62 7.63 -4.46 -21.87
CA ASP A 62 7.52 -4.02 -23.25
C ASP A 62 6.10 -3.50 -23.58
N ALA A 63 6.02 -2.37 -24.30
CA ALA A 63 4.79 -1.90 -24.95
C ALA A 63 4.56 -2.56 -26.33
N GLY A 64 5.10 -3.78 -26.52
CA GLY A 64 5.06 -4.48 -27.79
C GLY A 64 3.62 -4.76 -28.26
N PRO A 65 3.45 -5.18 -29.54
CA PRO A 65 2.12 -5.44 -30.11
C PRO A 65 1.36 -6.57 -29.39
N VAL A 66 2.08 -7.43 -28.66
CA VAL A 66 1.51 -8.42 -27.75
C VAL A 66 2.05 -8.13 -26.36
N ARG A 67 1.16 -7.82 -25.43
CA ARG A 67 1.51 -7.62 -24.02
C ARG A 67 1.73 -8.97 -23.35
N VAL A 68 2.86 -9.11 -22.67
CA VAL A 68 3.18 -10.26 -21.80
C VAL A 68 2.94 -9.85 -20.35
N ASP A 69 2.27 -10.69 -19.55
CA ASP A 69 2.19 -10.41 -18.11
C ASP A 69 3.54 -10.78 -17.47
N PRO A 70 4.11 -9.96 -16.58
CA PRO A 70 5.41 -10.25 -15.97
C PRO A 70 5.49 -11.59 -15.24
N PHE A 71 4.36 -12.18 -14.82
CA PHE A 71 4.36 -13.52 -14.26
C PHE A 71 4.65 -14.62 -15.30
N ASP A 72 4.38 -14.37 -16.58
CA ASP A 72 4.61 -15.33 -17.68
C ASP A 72 6.07 -15.33 -18.16
N GLU A 73 6.88 -14.36 -17.72
CA GLU A 73 8.30 -14.23 -18.08
C GLU A 73 9.23 -15.12 -17.23
N ILE A 74 8.72 -15.76 -16.17
CA ILE A 74 9.52 -16.58 -15.25
C ILE A 74 9.00 -18.01 -15.13
N GLU A 75 9.91 -18.92 -14.74
CA GLU A 75 9.56 -20.31 -14.45
C GLU A 75 8.96 -20.47 -13.05
N TRP A 76 7.89 -21.25 -12.97
CA TRP A 76 7.17 -21.57 -11.74
C TRP A 76 7.27 -23.06 -11.44
N GLU A 77 7.25 -23.41 -10.16
CA GLU A 77 7.14 -24.80 -9.74
C GLU A 77 6.29 -24.96 -8.49
N LEU A 78 5.76 -26.17 -8.31
CA LEU A 78 5.02 -26.56 -7.12
C LEU A 78 5.99 -27.06 -6.06
N ARG A 79 5.85 -26.54 -4.84
CA ARG A 79 6.63 -26.96 -3.67
C ARG A 79 5.73 -27.30 -2.50
N HIS A 80 6.33 -27.94 -1.49
CA HIS A 80 5.74 -28.15 -0.18
C HIS A 80 6.41 -27.21 0.81
N ALA A 81 5.63 -26.37 1.49
CA ALA A 81 6.13 -25.52 2.56
C ALA A 81 5.99 -26.26 3.89
N VAL A 82 7.10 -26.54 4.56
CA VAL A 82 7.13 -27.28 5.83
C VAL A 82 8.06 -26.56 6.80
N ILE A 83 7.57 -26.31 8.01
CA ILE A 83 8.36 -25.75 9.11
C ILE A 83 8.31 -26.75 10.27
N GLY A 84 9.48 -27.23 10.68
CA GLY A 84 9.65 -28.08 11.85
C GLY A 84 9.98 -27.30 13.12
N SER A 85 9.78 -27.92 14.27
CA SER A 85 10.27 -27.47 15.57
C SER A 85 11.68 -28.00 15.85
N GLU A 86 12.33 -27.47 16.88
CA GLU A 86 13.62 -27.98 17.36
C GLU A 86 13.57 -29.45 17.81
N ARG A 87 12.37 -29.97 18.12
CA ARG A 87 12.14 -31.36 18.52
C ARG A 87 11.87 -32.30 17.34
N GLY A 88 11.81 -31.77 16.12
CA GLY A 88 11.52 -32.52 14.90
C GLY A 88 10.04 -32.60 14.51
N ASP A 89 9.14 -32.10 15.34
CA ASP A 89 7.70 -32.06 15.04
C ASP A 89 7.37 -31.03 13.94
N VAL A 90 6.39 -31.32 13.08
CA VAL A 90 5.91 -30.37 12.07
C VAL A 90 4.99 -29.33 12.72
N VAL A 91 5.37 -28.05 12.61
CA VAL A 91 4.64 -26.89 13.16
C VAL A 91 3.72 -26.27 12.13
N PHE A 92 4.11 -26.30 10.85
CA PHE A 92 3.33 -25.77 9.74
C PHE A 92 3.58 -26.62 8.50
N GLU A 93 2.52 -26.91 7.75
CA GLU A 93 2.60 -27.56 6.45
C GLU A 93 1.56 -26.98 5.50
N GLN A 94 1.97 -26.67 4.28
CA GLN A 94 1.08 -26.41 3.16
C GLN A 94 1.69 -27.00 1.88
N ARG A 95 0.97 -27.92 1.24
CA ARG A 95 1.39 -28.63 0.02
C ARG A 95 0.99 -27.87 -1.24
N ASP A 96 1.56 -28.28 -2.36
CA ASP A 96 1.32 -27.80 -3.74
C ASP A 96 1.14 -26.29 -3.85
N VAL A 97 2.12 -25.56 -3.30
CA VAL A 97 2.19 -24.11 -3.44
C VAL A 97 3.03 -23.73 -4.66
N GLU A 98 2.51 -22.87 -5.51
CA GLU A 98 3.17 -22.38 -6.71
C GLU A 98 4.09 -21.20 -6.35
N VAL A 99 5.38 -21.35 -6.62
CA VAL A 99 6.41 -20.34 -6.33
C VAL A 99 7.37 -20.18 -7.51
N PRO A 100 8.07 -19.03 -7.64
CA PRO A 100 9.14 -18.89 -8.62
C PRO A 100 10.21 -19.95 -8.39
N LYS A 101 10.62 -20.66 -9.45
CA LYS A 101 11.63 -21.72 -9.39
C LYS A 101 12.98 -21.24 -8.83
N ALA A 102 13.33 -19.98 -9.10
CA ALA A 102 14.56 -19.37 -8.61
C ALA A 102 14.59 -19.13 -7.10
N TRP A 103 13.44 -19.16 -6.40
CA TRP A 103 13.41 -18.93 -4.95
C TRP A 103 14.00 -20.10 -4.18
N SER A 104 14.50 -19.85 -2.97
CA SER A 104 14.94 -20.94 -2.08
C SER A 104 13.75 -21.63 -1.37
N GLN A 105 13.97 -22.84 -0.86
CA GLN A 105 12.99 -23.52 -0.01
C GLN A 105 12.71 -22.71 1.28
N GLN A 106 13.72 -22.03 1.83
CA GLN A 106 13.54 -21.18 3.02
C GLN A 106 12.61 -19.99 2.72
N ALA A 107 12.76 -19.34 1.56
CA ALA A 107 11.86 -18.27 1.13
C ALA A 107 10.43 -18.79 0.93
N THR A 108 10.30 -19.99 0.34
CA THR A 108 9.01 -20.68 0.20
C THR A 108 8.34 -20.89 1.55
N ASN A 109 9.05 -21.46 2.52
CA ASN A 109 8.53 -21.69 3.87
C ASN A 109 8.10 -20.40 4.56
N ILE A 110 8.89 -19.32 4.46
CA ILE A 110 8.57 -18.02 5.07
C ILE A 110 7.34 -17.39 4.42
N VAL A 111 7.32 -17.29 3.09
CA VAL A 111 6.23 -16.64 2.36
C VAL A 111 4.90 -17.34 2.61
N VAL A 112 4.90 -18.66 2.54
CA VAL A 112 3.68 -19.45 2.69
C VAL A 112 3.19 -19.42 4.13
N SER A 113 4.08 -19.52 5.13
CA SER A 113 3.65 -19.53 6.54
C SER A 113 3.24 -18.17 7.09
N LYS A 114 3.80 -17.06 6.58
CA LYS A 114 3.59 -15.72 7.13
C LYS A 114 2.75 -14.80 6.25
N TYR A 115 2.85 -14.92 4.93
CA TYR A 115 2.34 -13.90 4.01
C TYR A 115 1.14 -14.36 3.19
N PHE A 116 1.00 -15.66 2.94
CA PHE A 116 -0.22 -16.19 2.32
C PHE A 116 -1.43 -15.96 3.21
N ARG A 117 -2.50 -15.47 2.61
CA ARG A 117 -3.79 -15.16 3.27
C ARG A 117 -4.81 -16.28 3.09
N GLY A 118 -5.87 -16.23 3.88
CA GLY A 118 -6.86 -17.30 4.01
C GLY A 118 -6.46 -18.40 5.01
N GLN A 119 -7.47 -19.12 5.52
CA GLN A 119 -7.29 -20.19 6.49
C GLN A 119 -6.84 -21.47 5.78
N ILE A 120 -5.87 -22.20 6.34
CA ILE A 120 -5.41 -23.46 5.75
C ILE A 120 -6.58 -24.44 5.61
N GLY A 121 -6.70 -25.04 4.43
CA GLY A 121 -7.78 -25.98 4.11
C GLY A 121 -9.04 -25.32 3.53
N THR A 122 -9.10 -23.99 3.46
CA THR A 122 -10.24 -23.30 2.83
C THR A 122 -9.89 -22.85 1.40
N PRO A 123 -10.90 -22.67 0.52
CA PRO A 123 -10.68 -22.22 -0.85
C PRO A 123 -10.04 -20.83 -0.96
N GLU A 124 -10.22 -19.98 0.05
CA GLU A 124 -9.67 -18.62 0.11
C GLU A 124 -8.19 -18.61 0.44
N ARG A 125 -7.60 -19.76 0.81
CA ARG A 125 -6.17 -19.87 1.10
C ARG A 125 -5.38 -19.63 -0.17
N GLU A 126 -4.52 -18.60 -0.14
CA GLU A 126 -3.52 -18.39 -1.18
C GLU A 126 -2.62 -19.63 -1.30
N ARG A 127 -2.43 -20.09 -2.54
CA ARG A 127 -1.56 -21.22 -2.91
C ARG A 127 -0.50 -20.83 -3.95
N SER A 128 -0.45 -19.57 -4.38
CA SER A 128 0.54 -19.10 -5.34
C SER A 128 1.11 -17.75 -4.96
N VAL A 129 2.42 -17.55 -5.16
CA VAL A 129 3.05 -16.23 -5.03
C VAL A 129 2.48 -15.24 -6.06
N LYS A 130 1.92 -15.70 -7.20
CA LYS A 130 1.16 -14.85 -8.13
C LYS A 130 -0.03 -14.20 -7.43
N GLN A 131 -0.74 -14.93 -6.56
CA GLN A 131 -1.88 -14.40 -5.82
C GLN A 131 -1.43 -13.35 -4.80
N LEU A 132 -0.36 -13.63 -4.05
CA LEU A 132 0.22 -12.68 -3.09
C LEU A 132 0.64 -11.36 -3.75
N ILE A 133 1.45 -11.43 -4.82
CA ILE A 133 1.92 -10.24 -5.54
C ILE A 133 0.73 -9.56 -6.25
N GLY A 134 -0.10 -10.35 -6.92
CA GLY A 134 -1.26 -9.88 -7.66
C GLY A 134 -2.24 -9.11 -6.79
N ARG A 135 -2.55 -9.59 -5.57
CA ARG A 135 -3.40 -8.90 -4.59
C ARG A 135 -2.87 -7.51 -4.28
N VAL A 136 -1.59 -7.39 -3.93
CA VAL A 136 -0.98 -6.11 -3.58
C VAL A 136 -0.96 -5.15 -4.78
N VAL A 137 -0.49 -5.62 -5.94
CA VAL A 137 -0.41 -4.76 -7.13
C VAL A 137 -1.79 -4.30 -7.57
N THR A 138 -2.76 -5.22 -7.66
CA THR A 138 -4.14 -4.89 -8.06
C THR A 138 -4.73 -3.81 -7.15
N THR A 139 -4.58 -3.96 -5.84
CA THR A 139 -5.10 -3.00 -4.86
C THR A 139 -4.46 -1.61 -5.04
N ILE A 140 -3.14 -1.54 -5.20
CA ILE A 140 -2.43 -0.26 -5.40
C ILE A 140 -2.85 0.38 -6.73
N THR A 141 -2.97 -0.39 -7.80
CA THR A 141 -3.41 0.07 -9.12
C THR A 141 -4.85 0.60 -9.06
N GLU A 142 -5.75 -0.08 -8.35
CA GLU A 142 -7.13 0.38 -8.15
C GLU A 142 -7.21 1.69 -7.37
N TRP A 143 -6.41 1.84 -6.31
CA TRP A 143 -6.31 3.10 -5.58
C TRP A 143 -5.78 4.23 -6.44
N ALA A 144 -4.75 3.98 -7.25
CA ALA A 144 -4.18 4.96 -8.16
C ALA A 144 -5.20 5.38 -9.24
N ARG A 145 -5.99 4.44 -9.75
CA ARG A 145 -7.12 4.72 -10.67
C ARG A 145 -8.17 5.60 -10.02
N ALA A 146 -8.67 5.19 -8.84
CA ALA A 146 -9.73 5.90 -8.12
C ALA A 146 -9.33 7.34 -7.77
N GLN A 147 -8.07 7.55 -7.40
CA GLN A 147 -7.51 8.84 -7.05
C GLN A 147 -6.95 9.63 -8.26
N LYS A 148 -7.06 9.08 -9.49
CA LYS A 148 -6.64 9.71 -10.74
C LYS A 148 -5.18 10.16 -10.75
N TYR A 149 -4.28 9.29 -10.28
CA TYR A 149 -2.84 9.57 -10.23
C TYR A 149 -2.21 9.72 -11.61
N PHE A 150 -2.71 8.96 -12.60
CA PHE A 150 -2.09 8.87 -13.93
C PHE A 150 -2.87 9.62 -15.00
N ALA A 151 -2.13 10.11 -15.99
CA ALA A 151 -2.63 10.89 -17.12
C ALA A 151 -3.52 10.05 -18.05
N THR A 152 -3.17 8.79 -18.26
CA THR A 152 -3.92 7.85 -19.12
C THR A 152 -4.04 6.47 -18.48
N ASP A 153 -4.96 5.66 -19.01
CA ASP A 153 -5.07 4.25 -18.63
C ASP A 153 -3.83 3.44 -19.01
N GLU A 154 -3.12 3.84 -20.09
CA GLU A 154 -1.87 3.19 -20.49
C GLU A 154 -0.75 3.49 -19.47
N ASP A 155 -0.67 4.72 -18.95
CA ASP A 155 0.29 5.07 -17.89
C ASP A 155 0.04 4.27 -16.61
N LEU A 156 -1.24 4.12 -16.22
CA LEU A 156 -1.63 3.29 -15.08
C LEU A 156 -1.29 1.81 -15.31
N GLN A 157 -1.53 1.30 -16.51
CA GLN A 157 -1.22 -0.08 -16.86
C GLN A 157 0.30 -0.32 -16.89
N ALA A 158 1.07 0.62 -17.44
CA ALA A 158 2.53 0.60 -17.43
C ALA A 158 3.07 0.55 -16.00
N PHE A 159 2.55 1.38 -15.10
CA PHE A 159 2.89 1.34 -13.68
C PHE A 159 2.57 -0.02 -13.05
N SER A 160 1.38 -0.56 -13.30
CA SER A 160 0.97 -1.86 -12.76
C SER A 160 1.88 -3.00 -13.23
N ASP A 161 2.28 -2.98 -14.49
CA ASP A 161 3.11 -4.03 -15.10
C ASP A 161 4.55 -3.95 -14.60
N ASP A 162 5.14 -2.75 -14.59
CA ASP A 162 6.49 -2.56 -14.06
C ASP A 162 6.55 -2.86 -12.55
N LEU A 163 5.50 -2.54 -11.79
CA LEU A 163 5.43 -2.91 -10.37
C LEU A 163 5.39 -4.44 -10.19
N LYS A 164 4.57 -5.17 -10.97
CA LYS A 164 4.59 -6.65 -10.95
C LYS A 164 5.98 -7.19 -11.27
N HIS A 165 6.62 -6.67 -12.33
CA HIS A 165 7.95 -7.09 -12.75
C HIS A 165 8.97 -6.88 -11.62
N ILE A 166 9.01 -5.69 -11.02
CA ILE A 166 9.92 -5.36 -9.92
C ILE A 166 9.77 -6.36 -8.76
N LEU A 167 8.54 -6.70 -8.41
CA LEU A 167 8.24 -7.56 -7.26
C LEU A 167 8.55 -9.04 -7.57
N VAL A 168 8.14 -9.56 -8.73
CA VAL A 168 8.34 -10.98 -9.07
C VAL A 168 9.83 -11.29 -9.30
N HIS A 169 10.58 -10.37 -9.90
CA HIS A 169 12.03 -10.49 -10.09
C HIS A 169 12.84 -10.10 -8.84
N GLN A 170 12.18 -9.82 -7.71
CA GLN A 170 12.81 -9.42 -6.44
C GLN A 170 13.79 -8.24 -6.57
N LYS A 171 13.53 -7.29 -7.48
CA LYS A 171 14.32 -6.04 -7.62
C LYS A 171 14.03 -5.06 -6.48
N ALA A 172 12.85 -5.15 -5.90
CA ALA A 172 12.46 -4.47 -4.66
C ALA A 172 11.39 -5.30 -3.92
N ALA A 173 11.13 -4.94 -2.67
CA ALA A 173 10.04 -5.51 -1.89
C ALA A 173 9.43 -4.44 -0.98
N PHE A 174 8.13 -4.51 -0.75
CA PHE A 174 7.48 -3.70 0.27
C PHE A 174 7.85 -4.17 1.68
N ASN A 175 7.64 -3.30 2.66
CA ASN A 175 7.65 -3.69 4.08
C ASN A 175 6.55 -4.73 4.38
N SER A 176 6.68 -5.46 5.49
CA SER A 176 5.79 -6.57 5.82
C SER A 176 4.30 -6.19 5.97
N PRO A 177 3.91 -5.06 6.62
CA PRO A 177 2.51 -4.63 6.68
C PRO A 177 1.79 -4.51 5.33
N VAL A 178 2.48 -4.08 4.27
CA VAL A 178 1.88 -4.05 2.92
C VAL A 178 1.47 -5.46 2.49
N TRP A 179 2.39 -6.43 2.58
CA TRP A 179 2.09 -7.81 2.21
C TRP A 179 1.00 -8.43 3.07
N PHE A 180 0.98 -8.06 4.35
CA PHE A 180 0.01 -8.55 5.31
C PHE A 180 -1.40 -8.03 5.05
N ASN A 181 -1.57 -6.72 4.84
CA ASN A 181 -2.88 -6.09 4.98
C ASN A 181 -3.45 -5.63 3.63
N CYS A 182 -2.59 -5.22 2.69
CA CYS A 182 -3.02 -4.61 1.42
C CYS A 182 -3.83 -5.59 0.56
N GLY A 183 -5.05 -5.22 0.18
CA GLY A 183 -5.94 -6.06 -0.62
C GLY A 183 -6.60 -7.21 0.13
N PHE A 184 -6.47 -7.25 1.46
CA PHE A 184 -7.15 -8.21 2.32
C PHE A 184 -8.06 -7.51 3.33
N GLU A 185 -7.52 -6.54 4.07
CA GLU A 185 -8.30 -5.70 4.98
C GLU A 185 -9.01 -4.58 4.22
N THR A 186 -10.24 -4.23 4.60
CA THR A 186 -10.98 -3.12 3.99
C THR A 186 -10.28 -1.77 4.19
N HIS A 187 -9.64 -1.59 5.36
CA HIS A 187 -8.86 -0.39 5.70
C HIS A 187 -7.45 -0.82 6.13
N PRO A 188 -6.57 -1.13 5.16
CA PRO A 188 -5.30 -1.78 5.47
C PRO A 188 -4.29 -0.79 6.07
N GLN A 189 -3.61 -1.22 7.14
CA GLN A 189 -2.41 -0.56 7.65
C GLN A 189 -1.18 -1.02 6.86
N CYS A 190 -0.63 -0.14 6.02
CA CYS A 190 0.48 -0.46 5.12
C CYS A 190 1.84 0.12 5.55
N SER A 191 1.89 0.81 6.69
CA SER A 191 3.11 1.42 7.22
C SER A 191 3.68 0.59 8.37
N ALA A 192 4.99 0.41 8.38
CA ALA A 192 5.68 -0.35 9.42
C ALA A 192 6.12 0.48 10.62
N CYS A 193 6.28 1.79 10.47
CA CYS A 193 6.96 2.61 11.47
C CYS A 193 6.10 3.83 11.86
N PHE A 194 5.94 4.03 13.16
CA PHE A 194 5.26 5.18 13.75
C PHE A 194 6.11 5.78 14.88
N ILE A 195 6.03 7.10 15.04
CA ILE A 195 6.62 7.80 16.18
C ILE A 195 5.51 8.50 16.94
N ASN A 196 5.42 8.24 18.24
CA ASN A 196 4.42 8.81 19.13
C ASN A 196 5.07 9.78 20.14
N SER A 197 4.21 10.60 20.73
CA SER A 197 4.55 11.47 21.85
C SER A 197 3.53 11.29 22.98
N VAL A 198 3.94 11.62 24.21
CA VAL A 198 3.10 11.50 25.40
C VAL A 198 3.23 12.76 26.25
N GLN A 199 2.14 13.16 26.90
CA GLN A 199 2.12 14.23 27.91
C GLN A 199 2.19 13.63 29.32
N ASP A 200 2.68 14.38 30.32
CA ASP A 200 2.73 13.96 31.74
C ASP A 200 1.35 13.95 32.42
N THR A 201 0.41 13.19 31.85
CA THR A 201 -0.93 12.99 32.37
C THR A 201 -1.32 11.52 32.22
N MET A 202 -2.10 11.01 33.18
CA MET A 202 -2.53 9.60 33.14
C MET A 202 -3.33 9.29 31.88
N ASP A 203 -4.21 10.21 31.45
CA ASP A 203 -5.00 10.06 30.23
C ASP A 203 -4.13 9.91 28.98
N SER A 204 -3.08 10.74 28.84
CA SER A 204 -2.17 10.64 27.69
C SER A 204 -1.36 9.35 27.71
N ILE A 205 -0.92 8.89 28.89
CA ILE A 205 -0.14 7.66 29.05
C ILE A 205 -0.99 6.42 28.70
N LEU A 206 -2.23 6.35 29.18
CA LEU A 206 -3.13 5.24 28.86
C LEU A 206 -3.57 5.27 27.38
N SER A 207 -3.76 6.48 26.82
CA SER A 207 -4.05 6.65 25.40
C SER A 207 -2.90 6.21 24.50
N LEU A 208 -1.66 6.45 24.93
CA LEU A 208 -0.48 5.92 24.25
C LEU A 208 -0.51 4.40 24.21
N ALA A 209 -0.68 3.73 25.36
CA ALA A 209 -0.71 2.26 25.41
C ALA A 209 -1.80 1.67 24.50
N ARG A 210 -2.98 2.31 24.45
CA ARG A 210 -4.04 1.96 23.49
C ARG A 210 -3.58 2.13 22.05
N THR A 211 -2.97 3.26 21.72
CA THR A 211 -2.51 3.59 20.36
C THR A 211 -1.46 2.59 19.89
N GLU A 212 -0.42 2.35 20.70
CA GLU A 212 0.64 1.39 20.41
C GLU A 212 0.07 -0.04 20.27
N GLY A 213 -0.83 -0.44 21.17
CA GLY A 213 -1.52 -1.73 21.08
C GLY A 213 -2.29 -1.91 19.77
N MET A 214 -2.97 -0.86 19.30
CA MET A 214 -3.66 -0.89 18.02
C MET A 214 -2.69 -0.94 16.82
N LEU A 215 -1.55 -0.26 16.89
CA LEU A 215 -0.52 -0.35 15.85
C LEU A 215 0.10 -1.75 15.79
N PHE A 216 0.43 -2.35 16.93
CA PHE A 216 0.97 -3.71 17.01
C PHE A 216 -0.01 -4.75 16.48
N LYS A 217 -1.31 -4.61 16.76
CA LYS A 217 -2.35 -5.50 16.25
C LYS A 217 -2.29 -5.67 14.73
N TYR A 218 -1.95 -4.61 14.00
CA TYR A 218 -1.87 -4.61 12.53
C TYR A 218 -0.45 -4.80 11.98
N GLY A 219 0.51 -5.11 12.83
CA GLY A 219 1.89 -5.46 12.44
C GLY A 219 2.84 -4.28 12.29
N SER A 220 2.49 -3.10 12.81
CA SER A 220 3.34 -1.92 12.81
C SER A 220 4.15 -1.80 14.11
N GLY A 221 5.38 -1.28 14.01
CA GLY A 221 6.20 -0.89 15.14
C GLY A 221 6.04 0.60 15.49
N THR A 222 6.33 0.94 16.74
CA THR A 222 6.24 2.30 17.28
C THR A 222 7.45 2.61 18.15
N GLY A 223 7.93 3.85 18.08
CA GLY A 223 8.83 4.44 19.06
C GLY A 223 8.17 5.66 19.71
N THR A 224 8.36 5.84 21.01
CA THR A 224 7.72 6.93 21.74
C THR A 224 8.74 7.80 22.47
N ASN A 225 8.60 9.13 22.31
CA ASN A 225 9.34 10.08 23.15
C ASN A 225 8.71 10.16 24.55
N LEU A 226 9.40 9.60 25.55
CA LEU A 226 8.96 9.60 26.95
C LEU A 226 9.58 10.71 27.80
N SER A 227 10.44 11.56 27.24
CA SER A 227 11.09 12.66 27.98
C SER A 227 10.15 13.61 28.73
N PRO A 228 8.89 13.84 28.29
CA PRO A 228 7.95 14.68 29.05
C PRO A 228 7.44 14.05 30.35
N VAL A 229 7.50 12.72 30.50
CA VAL A 229 6.99 12.03 31.70
C VAL A 229 7.96 12.25 32.85
N ARG A 230 7.44 12.67 34.00
CA ARG A 230 8.25 12.88 35.21
C ARG A 230 8.88 11.57 35.72
N SER A 231 10.04 11.68 36.37
CA SER A 231 10.76 10.58 37.01
C SER A 231 10.06 10.03 38.25
#